data_AF-A0A2Z7BVX2-F1
#
_entry.id   AF-A0A2Z7BVX2-F1
#
_cell.length_a   1.000
_cell.length_b   1.000
_cell.length_c   1.000
_cell.angle_alpha   90.00
_cell.angle_beta   90.00
_cell.angle_gamma   90.00
#
_symmetry.space_group_name_H-M   'P 1'
#
loop_
_entity.id
_entity.type
_entity.pdbx_description
1 polymer ?
#
loop_
_entity_poly.entity_id
_entity_poly.type
_entity_poly.pdbx_seq_one_letter_code
_entity_poly.pdbx_strand_id
1 'polypeptide(L)'
;MIKLAAKTSRALRIGKGASFLIPKQPLISCAEAAALPFTRQISSKNGFFAANPVAVEMINYATALARDQKTEDSYARGLLILDQCESAQNDDYSKGLVELARSTLLFERGSNEAAIERLRNIQNLSLPLIAVKVAAAEALAGIYLECDRANAASVAVDLTLQLLETIRLEIIEGSGFGVLETRMKAVKGLIELINGNLHSGNASLSLGEYLHGLRRYSTAKELYQKVLQKTSEIKDFSDPNNLGACNMTSEEVAIAATCALGQLEAHIGNFNDAEEILTVALKKMEDRWGPSHPKVGIILTCIALMYQLKATRERSSSLLVQEGLFRRAIELLKAPSLEVDGASENVLRRDIIALARGGYAETLCVQQPRKAEGERLKKWAESAWRNRWMSLGEALELAESCPKVPVIDTRICRVL
;
A
#
# COMPACT_ATOMS: atom_id res chain seq x y z
N MET A 1 14.28 -2.88 6.07
CA MET A 1 12.85 -2.59 5.79
C MET A 1 12.03 -3.89 5.83
N ILE A 2 12.23 -4.73 6.85
CA ILE A 2 11.71 -6.13 6.90
C ILE A 2 10.48 -6.29 7.82
N LYS A 3 10.06 -5.24 8.53
CA LYS A 3 8.84 -5.28 9.36
C LYS A 3 7.54 -4.88 8.63
N LEU A 4 7.59 -4.48 7.36
CA LEU A 4 6.41 -4.00 6.63
C LEU A 4 5.78 -5.01 5.65
N ALA A 5 6.44 -6.13 5.35
CA ALA A 5 5.89 -7.20 4.51
C ALA A 5 4.94 -8.16 5.27
N ALA A 6 4.67 -7.93 6.56
CA ALA A 6 3.95 -8.85 7.42
C ALA A 6 2.43 -8.60 7.56
N LYS A 7 1.79 -7.80 6.68
CA LYS A 7 0.39 -7.37 6.91
C LYS A 7 -0.61 -7.47 5.75
N THR A 8 -0.28 -8.09 4.63
CA THR A 8 -1.21 -8.25 3.50
C THR A 8 -1.69 -9.71 3.34
N SER A 9 -2.52 -10.19 4.27
CA SER A 9 -3.41 -11.34 4.02
C SER A 9 -4.58 -11.40 5.02
N ARG A 10 -5.55 -10.50 4.89
CA ARG A 10 -6.91 -10.73 5.40
C ARG A 10 -7.93 -10.26 4.38
N ALA A 11 -8.46 -11.20 3.61
CA ALA A 11 -9.88 -11.33 3.27
C ALA A 11 -10.04 -12.32 2.11
N LEU A 12 -10.55 -13.52 2.39
CA LEU A 12 -11.62 -14.14 1.61
C LEU A 12 -12.20 -15.30 2.44
N ARG A 13 -13.35 -15.06 3.09
CA ARG A 13 -14.27 -16.12 3.51
C ARG A 13 -15.58 -15.87 2.79
N ILE A 14 -15.94 -16.75 1.87
CA ILE A 14 -17.31 -16.93 1.40
C ILE A 14 -17.90 -18.11 2.19
N GLY A 15 -19.12 -17.91 2.66
CA GLY A 15 -19.70 -18.56 3.83
C GLY A 15 -20.28 -19.97 3.65
N LYS A 16 -20.63 -20.55 4.81
CA LYS A 16 -21.90 -21.21 5.11
C LYS A 16 -22.05 -21.28 6.63
N GLY A 17 -23.25 -21.01 7.13
CA GLY A 17 -23.51 -20.58 8.50
C GLY A 17 -23.61 -21.69 9.54
N ALA A 18 -23.51 -21.27 10.81
CA ALA A 18 -24.25 -21.79 11.96
C ALA A 18 -23.98 -20.86 13.16
N SER A 19 -24.99 -20.77 14.01
CA SER A 19 -25.24 -19.82 15.10
C SER A 19 -24.42 -20.03 16.38
N PHE A 20 -24.21 -18.91 17.09
CA PHE A 20 -24.05 -18.71 18.54
C PHE A 20 -23.03 -19.55 19.35
N LEU A 21 -22.00 -18.86 19.87
CA LEU A 21 -21.80 -18.54 21.30
C LEU A 21 -20.38 -17.97 21.49
N ILE A 22 -20.29 -16.83 22.20
CA ILE A 22 -19.04 -16.16 22.54
C ILE A 22 -18.54 -16.71 23.87
N PRO A 23 -17.30 -17.21 23.97
CA PRO A 23 -16.55 -17.16 25.21
C PRO A 23 -15.46 -16.08 25.15
N LYS A 24 -15.35 -15.36 26.27
CA LYS A 24 -14.38 -14.29 26.57
C LYS A 24 -12.95 -14.66 26.19
N GLN A 25 -12.22 -13.72 25.59
CA GLN A 25 -10.78 -13.79 25.39
C GLN A 25 -10.05 -13.79 26.74
N PRO A 26 -9.09 -14.71 26.97
CA PRO A 26 -7.96 -14.43 27.83
C PRO A 26 -6.83 -13.79 27.01
N LEU A 27 -6.13 -12.85 27.63
CA LEU A 27 -4.89 -12.23 27.16
C LEU A 27 -3.86 -13.32 26.80
N ILE A 28 -3.51 -13.45 25.52
CA ILE A 28 -2.45 -14.35 25.06
C ILE A 28 -1.11 -13.61 25.07
N SER A 29 -0.16 -14.22 25.77
CA SER A 29 1.22 -13.83 26.00
C SER A 29 2.06 -13.67 24.72
N CYS A 30 3.05 -12.78 24.77
CA CYS A 30 4.02 -12.41 23.71
C CYS A 30 4.90 -13.54 23.12
N ALA A 31 4.58 -14.82 23.26
CA ALA A 31 5.41 -15.93 22.76
C ALA A 31 5.06 -16.41 21.34
N GLU A 32 3.88 -16.10 20.80
CA GLU A 32 3.41 -16.64 19.50
C GLU A 32 3.75 -15.76 18.26
N ALA A 33 4.54 -14.69 18.43
CA ALA A 33 4.84 -13.73 17.36
C ALA A 33 6.10 -14.07 16.51
N ALA A 34 6.75 -15.22 16.73
CA ALA A 34 8.08 -15.53 16.17
C ALA A 34 8.08 -16.47 14.93
N ALA A 35 6.92 -16.83 14.37
CA ALA A 35 6.87 -17.59 13.12
C ALA A 35 6.72 -16.65 11.91
N LEU A 36 7.81 -16.46 11.15
CA LEU A 36 7.72 -15.82 9.83
C LEU A 36 6.81 -16.66 8.90
N PRO A 37 6.03 -16.04 7.99
CA PRO A 37 4.97 -16.71 7.20
C PRO A 37 5.46 -17.73 6.17
N PHE A 38 6.77 -17.82 5.93
CA PHE A 38 7.36 -18.53 4.80
C PHE A 38 7.07 -20.04 4.78
N THR A 39 7.01 -20.69 5.95
CA THR A 39 6.73 -22.13 6.05
C THR A 39 5.25 -22.47 6.06
N ARG A 40 4.35 -21.52 6.36
CA ARG A 40 2.90 -21.77 6.37
C ARG A 40 2.25 -21.71 4.98
N GLN A 41 2.87 -21.05 4.00
CA GLN A 41 2.27 -20.83 2.68
C GLN A 41 2.69 -21.82 1.59
N ILE A 42 3.62 -22.75 1.89
CA ILE A 42 4.07 -23.77 0.93
C ILE A 42 3.28 -25.08 1.06
N SER A 43 2.35 -25.18 2.02
CA SER A 43 1.33 -26.24 2.03
C SER A 43 0.14 -25.86 1.16
N SER A 44 0.36 -25.82 -0.16
CA SER A 44 -0.75 -25.93 -1.11
C SER A 44 -1.26 -27.36 -1.02
N LYS A 45 -2.50 -27.54 -0.56
CA LYS A 45 -3.23 -28.82 -0.61
C LYS A 45 -3.54 -29.28 -2.05
N ASN A 46 -3.02 -28.61 -3.08
CA ASN A 46 -3.17 -28.98 -4.48
C ASN A 46 -1.89 -29.63 -5.03
N GLY A 47 -1.71 -30.91 -4.72
CA GLY A 47 -1.53 -31.98 -5.71
C GLY A 47 -0.35 -32.05 -6.70
N PHE A 48 0.60 -31.11 -6.81
CA PHE A 48 1.63 -31.24 -7.88
C PHE A 48 3.10 -31.36 -7.48
N PHE A 49 3.55 -30.89 -6.30
CA PHE A 49 4.90 -31.20 -5.78
C PHE A 49 4.88 -31.15 -4.26
N ALA A 50 4.95 -32.30 -3.59
CA ALA A 50 5.07 -32.38 -2.14
C ALA A 50 6.55 -32.43 -1.75
N ALA A 51 7.01 -31.46 -0.97
CA ALA A 51 8.35 -31.52 -0.36
C ALA A 51 8.50 -32.77 0.49
N ASN A 52 9.72 -33.29 0.59
CA ASN A 52 10.01 -34.36 1.52
C ASN A 52 9.68 -33.88 2.96
N PRO A 53 8.77 -34.56 3.69
CA PRO A 53 8.38 -34.14 5.04
C PRO A 53 9.58 -34.09 6.00
N VAL A 54 10.56 -34.98 5.81
CA VAL A 54 11.80 -35.00 6.60
C VAL A 54 12.61 -33.72 6.37
N ALA A 55 12.71 -33.26 5.13
CA ALA A 55 13.42 -32.02 4.81
C ALA A 55 12.73 -30.80 5.43
N VAL A 56 11.40 -30.76 5.41
CA VAL A 56 10.62 -29.67 6.02
C VAL A 56 10.81 -29.64 7.54
N GLU A 57 10.79 -30.79 8.21
CA GLU A 57 11.06 -30.88 9.65
C GLU A 57 12.49 -30.47 10.00
N MET A 58 13.48 -30.92 9.23
CA MET A 58 14.88 -30.51 9.41
C MET A 58 15.08 -29.01 9.24
N ILE A 59 14.42 -28.39 8.25
CA ILE A 59 14.42 -26.93 8.06
C ILE A 59 13.80 -26.22 9.27
N ASN A 60 12.65 -26.68 9.75
CA ASN A 60 11.98 -26.09 10.91
C ASN A 60 12.84 -26.20 12.17
N TYR A 61 13.47 -27.36 12.38
CA TYR A 61 14.37 -27.58 13.51
C TYR A 61 15.62 -26.68 13.43
N ALA A 62 16.28 -26.65 12.27
CA ALA A 62 17.47 -25.82 12.06
C ALA A 62 17.18 -24.33 12.26
N THR A 63 16.05 -23.83 11.75
CA THR A 63 15.65 -22.43 11.89
C THR A 63 15.22 -22.07 13.31
N ALA A 64 14.54 -22.98 14.02
CA ALA A 64 14.22 -22.79 15.44
C ALA A 64 15.48 -22.74 16.30
N LEU A 65 16.41 -23.68 16.08
CA LEU A 65 17.69 -23.74 16.79
C LEU A 65 18.51 -22.46 16.60
N ALA A 66 18.61 -21.98 15.36
CA ALA A 66 19.35 -20.76 15.06
C ALA A 66 18.76 -19.52 15.75
N ARG A 67 17.42 -19.42 15.80
CA ARG A 67 16.68 -18.25 16.30
C ARG A 67 16.44 -18.24 17.80
N ASP A 68 16.65 -19.36 18.50
CA ASP A 68 16.46 -19.48 19.95
C ASP A 68 17.42 -18.55 20.71
N GLN A 69 18.72 -18.66 20.43
CA GLN A 69 19.76 -17.89 21.11
C GLN A 69 20.31 -16.73 20.27
N LYS A 70 20.15 -16.78 18.95
CA LYS A 70 20.67 -15.78 17.99
C LYS A 70 22.16 -15.47 18.17
N THR A 71 22.95 -16.48 18.53
CA THR A 71 24.40 -16.39 18.67
C THR A 71 25.08 -16.93 17.41
N GLU A 72 26.33 -16.55 17.19
CA GLU A 72 27.12 -17.09 16.07
C GLU A 72 27.16 -18.63 16.08
N ASP A 73 27.22 -19.25 17.26
CA ASP A 73 27.23 -20.70 17.42
C ASP A 73 25.85 -21.32 17.12
N SER A 74 24.74 -20.69 17.52
CA SER A 74 23.40 -21.19 17.19
C SER A 74 23.12 -21.14 15.69
N TYR A 75 23.55 -20.07 15.01
CA TYR A 75 23.49 -19.97 13.55
C TYR A 75 24.39 -21.00 12.86
N ALA A 76 25.63 -21.21 13.33
CA ALA A 76 26.53 -22.22 12.76
C ALA A 76 25.95 -23.64 12.85
N ARG A 77 25.38 -24.01 14.01
CA ARG A 77 24.71 -25.31 14.19
C ARG A 77 23.49 -25.46 13.29
N GLY A 78 22.67 -24.42 13.17
CA GLY A 78 21.53 -24.41 12.26
C GLY A 78 21.94 -24.62 10.79
N LEU A 79 23.01 -23.94 10.34
CA LEU A 79 23.54 -24.08 8.98
C LEU A 79 24.08 -25.48 8.71
N LEU A 80 24.79 -26.10 9.65
CA LEU A 80 25.29 -27.48 9.51
C LEU A 80 24.16 -28.50 9.33
N ILE A 81 23.04 -28.33 10.05
CA ILE A 81 21.86 -29.20 9.89
C ILE A 81 21.28 -29.03 8.48
N LEU A 82 21.27 -27.82 7.94
CA LEU A 82 20.82 -27.57 6.57
C LEU A 82 21.79 -28.15 5.53
N ASP A 83 23.10 -28.16 5.77
CA ASP A 83 24.09 -28.83 4.90
C ASP A 83 23.83 -30.33 4.83
N GLN A 84 23.61 -30.95 5.99
CA GLN A 84 23.26 -32.37 6.07
C GLN A 84 21.92 -32.65 5.37
N CYS A 85 20.92 -31.79 5.58
CA CYS A 85 19.64 -31.91 4.92
C CYS A 85 19.77 -31.88 3.39
N GLU A 86 20.54 -30.94 2.84
CA GLU A 86 20.79 -30.82 1.39
C GLU A 86 21.43 -32.10 0.82
N SER A 87 22.47 -32.61 1.49
CA SER A 87 23.19 -33.82 1.06
C SER A 87 22.32 -35.09 1.07
N ALA A 88 21.30 -35.12 1.92
CA ALA A 88 20.37 -36.24 2.05
C ALA A 88 19.19 -36.20 1.06
N GLN A 89 18.93 -35.05 0.42
CA GLN A 89 17.83 -34.92 -0.54
C GLN A 89 18.27 -35.26 -1.97
N ASN A 90 17.41 -35.96 -2.69
CA ASN A 90 17.58 -36.24 -4.12
C ASN A 90 16.66 -35.40 -5.01
N ASP A 91 15.65 -34.72 -4.43
CA ASP A 91 14.68 -33.92 -5.17
C ASP A 91 15.07 -32.44 -5.21
N ASP A 92 15.01 -31.86 -6.41
CA ASP A 92 15.37 -30.46 -6.62
C ASP A 92 14.47 -29.51 -5.81
N TYR A 93 13.20 -29.88 -5.57
CA TYR A 93 12.24 -29.07 -4.84
C TYR A 93 12.64 -28.87 -3.37
N SER A 94 12.94 -29.95 -2.64
CA SER A 94 13.40 -29.88 -1.25
C SER A 94 14.79 -29.26 -1.16
N LYS A 95 15.70 -29.50 -2.12
CA LYS A 95 16.98 -28.77 -2.20
C LYS A 95 16.76 -27.26 -2.31
N GLY A 96 15.85 -26.82 -3.16
CA GLY A 96 15.50 -25.41 -3.29
C GLY A 96 14.94 -24.79 -2.00
N LEU A 97 14.13 -25.54 -1.23
CA LEU A 97 13.64 -25.09 0.08
C LEU A 97 14.74 -25.01 1.13
N VAL A 98 15.66 -25.97 1.14
CA VAL A 98 16.84 -25.96 2.04
C VAL A 98 17.74 -24.77 1.74
N GLU A 99 18.00 -24.49 0.46
CA GLU A 99 18.81 -23.32 0.05
C GLU A 99 18.13 -21.99 0.42
N LEU A 100 16.80 -21.86 0.28
CA LEU A 100 16.06 -20.68 0.77
C LEU A 100 16.18 -20.49 2.29
N ALA A 101 16.09 -21.58 3.05
CA ALA A 101 16.24 -21.54 4.50
C ALA A 101 17.68 -21.14 4.88
N ARG A 102 18.67 -21.68 4.17
CA ARG A 102 20.09 -21.39 4.41
C ARG A 102 20.41 -19.94 4.10
N SER A 103 19.96 -19.41 2.97
CA SER A 103 20.16 -18.00 2.63
C SER A 103 19.52 -17.06 3.66
N THR A 104 18.37 -17.46 4.21
CA THR A 104 17.68 -16.69 5.27
C THR A 104 18.51 -16.64 6.55
N LEU A 105 19.07 -17.78 6.99
CA LEU A 105 19.93 -17.81 8.19
C LEU A 105 21.25 -17.06 7.96
N LEU A 106 21.85 -17.16 6.77
CA LEU A 106 23.06 -16.40 6.41
C LEU A 106 22.82 -14.89 6.42
N PHE A 107 21.66 -14.45 5.93
CA PHE A 107 21.26 -13.06 5.99
C PHE A 107 21.02 -12.58 7.43
N GLU A 108 20.33 -13.36 8.26
CA GLU A 108 20.14 -13.04 9.69
C GLU A 108 21.46 -12.94 10.47
N ARG A 109 22.47 -13.73 10.06
CA ARG A 109 23.84 -13.67 10.56
C ARG A 109 24.63 -12.44 10.06
N GLY A 110 24.09 -11.69 9.10
CA GLY A 110 24.76 -10.53 8.48
C GLY A 110 25.71 -10.88 7.33
N SER A 111 25.73 -12.13 6.88
CA SER A 111 26.55 -12.59 5.75
C SER A 111 25.83 -12.39 4.41
N ASN A 112 25.62 -11.13 4.02
CA ASN A 112 24.77 -10.77 2.87
C ASN A 112 25.27 -11.34 1.53
N GLU A 113 26.58 -11.30 1.25
CA GLU A 113 27.13 -11.80 -0.01
C GLU A 113 26.98 -13.33 -0.13
N ALA A 114 27.19 -14.07 0.96
CA ALA A 114 26.97 -15.51 0.99
C ALA A 114 25.49 -15.87 0.78
N ALA A 115 24.56 -15.08 1.35
CA ALA A 115 23.13 -15.26 1.11
C ALA A 115 22.75 -15.01 -0.36
N ILE A 116 23.33 -13.98 -0.99
CA ILE A 116 23.09 -13.64 -2.41
C ILE A 116 23.57 -14.78 -3.32
N GLU A 117 24.77 -15.32 -3.08
CA GLU A 117 25.32 -16.41 -3.87
C GLU A 117 24.39 -17.64 -3.86
N ARG A 118 23.93 -18.04 -2.67
CA ARG A 118 23.01 -19.18 -2.50
C ARG A 118 21.68 -18.96 -3.23
N LEU A 119 21.10 -17.77 -3.11
CA LEU A 119 19.85 -17.45 -3.81
C LEU A 119 20.02 -17.40 -5.34
N ARG A 120 21.18 -16.99 -5.86
CA ARG A 120 21.47 -17.04 -7.30
C ARG A 120 21.54 -18.49 -7.80
N ASN A 121 22.10 -19.40 -7.01
CA ASN A 121 22.14 -20.81 -7.38
C ASN A 121 20.74 -21.40 -7.56
N ILE A 122 19.76 -20.96 -6.76
CA ILE A 122 18.35 -21.38 -6.90
C ILE A 122 17.75 -20.97 -8.25
N GLN A 123 18.13 -19.82 -8.80
CA GLN A 123 17.64 -19.37 -10.12
C GLN A 123 18.06 -20.31 -11.26
N ASN A 124 19.21 -20.96 -11.10
CA ASN A 124 19.80 -21.89 -12.07
C ASN A 124 19.24 -23.32 -11.98
N LEU A 125 18.43 -23.65 -10.97
CA LEU A 125 17.83 -24.99 -10.81
C LEU A 125 16.75 -25.28 -11.86
N SER A 126 16.37 -26.56 -12.02
CA SER A 126 15.42 -27.02 -13.05
C SER A 126 14.01 -26.38 -12.95
N LEU A 127 13.24 -26.46 -14.04
CA LEU A 127 11.95 -25.79 -14.27
C LEU A 127 10.80 -26.03 -13.27
N PRO A 128 10.62 -27.19 -12.58
CA PRO A 128 9.44 -27.41 -11.72
C PRO A 128 9.42 -26.58 -10.41
N LEU A 129 10.38 -25.68 -10.20
CA LEU A 129 10.58 -24.90 -8.98
C LEU A 129 10.07 -23.45 -9.04
N ILE A 130 9.14 -23.10 -9.93
CA ILE A 130 8.83 -21.68 -10.19
C ILE A 130 8.43 -20.87 -8.94
N ALA A 131 7.71 -21.47 -7.99
CA ALA A 131 7.36 -20.81 -6.73
C ALA A 131 8.59 -20.56 -5.83
N VAL A 132 9.55 -21.49 -5.83
CA VAL A 132 10.83 -21.38 -5.10
C VAL A 132 11.72 -20.34 -5.76
N LYS A 133 11.75 -20.27 -7.10
CA LYS A 133 12.48 -19.23 -7.86
C LYS A 133 11.91 -17.83 -7.63
N VAL A 134 10.58 -17.70 -7.61
CA VAL A 134 9.90 -16.45 -7.26
C VAL A 134 10.26 -16.02 -5.84
N ALA A 135 10.17 -16.94 -4.87
CA ALA A 135 10.59 -16.66 -3.50
C ALA A 135 12.08 -16.25 -3.39
N ALA A 136 12.96 -16.91 -4.15
CA ALA A 136 14.38 -16.56 -4.18
C ALA A 136 14.61 -15.17 -4.80
N ALA A 137 13.87 -14.82 -5.85
CA ALA A 137 13.95 -13.51 -6.49
C ALA A 137 13.44 -12.38 -5.57
N GLU A 138 12.36 -12.61 -4.82
CA GLU A 138 11.86 -11.68 -3.81
C GLU A 138 12.89 -11.47 -2.69
N ALA A 139 13.51 -12.55 -2.20
CA ALA A 139 14.56 -12.47 -1.18
C ALA A 139 15.80 -11.73 -1.70
N LEU A 140 16.24 -12.03 -2.93
CA LEU A 140 17.35 -11.32 -3.59
C LEU A 140 17.07 -9.83 -3.74
N ALA A 141 15.89 -9.47 -4.22
CA ALA A 141 15.46 -8.09 -4.34
C ALA A 141 15.51 -7.38 -2.98
N GLY A 142 15.00 -8.01 -1.93
CA GLY A 142 15.07 -7.48 -0.57
C GLY A 142 16.50 -7.20 -0.11
N ILE A 143 17.41 -8.17 -0.25
CA ILE A 143 18.81 -8.01 0.18
C ILE A 143 19.52 -6.93 -0.65
N TYR A 144 19.32 -6.92 -1.97
CA TYR A 144 19.92 -5.89 -2.82
C TYR A 144 19.43 -4.48 -2.48
N LEU A 145 18.15 -4.31 -2.15
CA LEU A 145 17.61 -3.02 -1.73
C LEU A 145 18.20 -2.56 -0.38
N GLU A 146 18.46 -3.48 0.55
CA GLU A 146 19.14 -3.13 1.81
C GLU A 146 20.63 -2.79 1.62
N CYS A 147 21.26 -3.34 0.57
CA CYS A 147 22.63 -3.02 0.17
C CYS A 147 22.76 -1.85 -0.82
N ASP A 148 21.68 -1.07 -1.05
CA ASP A 148 21.62 0.05 -2.00
C ASP A 148 22.00 -0.33 -3.46
N ARG A 149 21.78 -1.60 -3.83
CA ARG A 149 22.05 -2.18 -5.16
C ARG A 149 20.76 -2.37 -5.95
N ALA A 150 19.97 -1.31 -6.07
CA ALA A 150 18.64 -1.40 -6.64
C ALA A 150 18.60 -1.73 -8.16
N ASN A 151 19.69 -1.47 -8.91
CA ASN A 151 19.84 -1.97 -10.30
C ASN A 151 19.94 -3.50 -10.34
N ALA A 152 20.69 -4.12 -9.43
CA ALA A 152 20.82 -5.56 -9.34
C ALA A 152 19.51 -6.23 -8.90
N ALA A 153 18.75 -5.57 -8.02
CA ALA A 153 17.39 -5.98 -7.65
C ALA A 153 16.47 -6.04 -8.87
N SER A 154 16.50 -5.00 -9.71
CA SER A 154 15.72 -4.94 -10.95
C SER A 154 16.02 -6.11 -11.88
N VAL A 155 17.31 -6.34 -12.18
CA VAL A 155 17.75 -7.41 -13.08
C VAL A 155 17.30 -8.80 -12.59
N ALA A 156 17.40 -9.07 -11.28
CA ALA A 156 16.98 -10.34 -10.70
C ALA A 156 15.46 -10.59 -10.86
N VAL A 157 14.65 -9.54 -10.69
CA VAL A 157 13.19 -9.60 -10.86
C VAL A 157 12.82 -9.76 -12.34
N ASP A 158 13.47 -9.02 -13.24
CA ASP A 158 13.21 -9.07 -14.68
C ASP A 158 13.49 -10.46 -15.27
N LEU A 159 14.60 -11.08 -14.87
CA LEU A 159 14.94 -12.44 -15.27
C LEU A 159 13.87 -13.46 -14.85
N THR A 160 13.31 -13.28 -13.65
CA THR A 160 12.24 -14.17 -13.13
C THR A 160 10.91 -13.93 -13.85
N LEU A 161 10.60 -12.68 -14.21
CA LEU A 161 9.42 -12.33 -15.00
C LEU A 161 9.49 -12.91 -16.42
N GLN A 162 10.65 -12.84 -17.09
CA GLN A 162 10.87 -13.44 -18.40
C GLN A 162 10.69 -14.96 -18.37
N LEU A 163 11.17 -15.62 -17.31
CA LEU A 163 10.95 -17.06 -17.11
C LEU A 163 9.45 -17.38 -16.92
N LEU A 164 8.73 -16.59 -16.13
CA LEU A 164 7.28 -16.73 -15.94
C LEU A 164 6.51 -16.57 -17.25
N GLU A 165 6.90 -15.61 -18.08
CA GLU A 165 6.29 -15.36 -19.40
C GLU A 165 6.56 -16.50 -20.39
N THR A 166 7.80 -17.00 -20.41
CA THR A 166 8.19 -18.16 -21.24
C THR A 166 7.35 -19.40 -20.89
N ILE A 167 7.21 -19.70 -19.59
CA ILE A 167 6.44 -20.86 -19.11
C ILE A 167 4.94 -20.68 -19.35
N ARG A 168 4.44 -19.44 -19.29
CA ARG A 168 3.04 -19.12 -19.61
C ARG A 168 2.70 -19.43 -21.07
N LEU A 169 3.63 -19.23 -22.00
CA LEU A 169 3.42 -19.57 -23.41
C LEU A 169 3.41 -21.07 -23.68
N GLU A 170 3.95 -21.88 -22.77
CA GLU A 170 4.05 -23.35 -22.90
C GLU A 170 2.89 -24.12 -22.24
N ILE A 171 2.11 -23.49 -21.34
CA ILE A 171 1.06 -24.16 -20.54
C ILE A 171 -0.30 -23.46 -20.72
N ILE A 172 -1.35 -24.23 -21.04
CA ILE A 172 -2.75 -23.77 -21.11
C ILE A 172 -3.26 -23.35 -19.72
N GLU A 173 -3.89 -22.18 -19.66
CA GLU A 173 -4.41 -21.49 -18.47
C GLU A 173 -5.06 -22.41 -17.42
N GLY A 174 -4.65 -22.30 -16.14
CA GLY A 174 -5.40 -22.92 -15.04
C GLY A 174 -4.69 -23.13 -13.70
N SER A 175 -3.38 -22.93 -13.58
CA SER A 175 -2.64 -23.10 -12.32
C SER A 175 -2.19 -21.73 -11.76
N GLY A 176 -1.92 -21.65 -10.45
CA GLY A 176 -1.68 -20.41 -9.67
C GLY A 176 -0.52 -19.48 -10.10
N PHE A 177 -0.05 -19.55 -11.35
CA PHE A 177 0.93 -18.69 -11.99
C PHE A 177 0.55 -17.21 -11.97
N GLY A 178 -0.72 -16.87 -12.18
CA GLY A 178 -1.16 -15.46 -12.13
C GLY A 178 -0.88 -14.79 -10.77
N VAL A 179 -0.92 -15.55 -9.67
CA VAL A 179 -0.58 -15.04 -8.33
C VAL A 179 0.93 -14.81 -8.19
N LEU A 180 1.76 -15.68 -8.79
CA LEU A 180 3.22 -15.52 -8.76
C LEU A 180 3.68 -14.37 -9.65
N GLU A 181 3.08 -14.21 -10.83
CA GLU A 181 3.34 -13.09 -11.74
C GLU A 181 2.98 -11.75 -11.09
N THR A 182 1.79 -11.66 -10.48
CA THR A 182 1.36 -10.43 -9.77
C THR A 182 2.26 -10.09 -8.59
N ARG A 183 2.78 -11.09 -7.86
CA ARG A 183 3.78 -10.87 -6.80
C ARG A 183 5.08 -10.29 -7.35
N MET A 184 5.65 -10.89 -8.40
CA MET A 184 6.89 -10.38 -8.99
C MET A 184 6.72 -8.98 -9.58
N LYS A 185 5.57 -8.70 -10.22
CA LYS A 185 5.23 -7.35 -10.70
C LYS A 185 5.12 -6.34 -9.56
N ALA A 186 4.58 -6.73 -8.40
CA ALA A 186 4.53 -5.86 -7.23
C ALA A 186 5.94 -5.55 -6.69
N VAL A 187 6.84 -6.54 -6.63
CA VAL A 187 8.24 -6.33 -6.22
C VAL A 187 8.98 -5.44 -7.21
N LYS A 188 8.79 -5.65 -8.52
CA LYS A 188 9.33 -4.78 -9.56
C LYS A 188 8.89 -3.32 -9.37
N GLY A 189 7.60 -3.09 -9.17
CA GLY A 189 7.06 -1.75 -8.92
C GLY A 189 7.64 -1.09 -7.67
N LEU A 190 7.94 -1.87 -6.62
CA LEU A 190 8.59 -1.35 -5.41
C LEU A 190 10.08 -1.00 -5.65
N ILE A 191 10.81 -1.79 -6.43
CA ILE A 191 12.19 -1.47 -6.82
C ILE A 191 12.23 -0.20 -7.67
N GLU A 192 11.34 -0.08 -8.64
CA GLU A 192 11.19 1.12 -9.48
C GLU A 192 10.84 2.37 -8.66
N LEU A 193 9.98 2.21 -7.65
CA LEU A 193 9.64 3.24 -6.68
C LEU A 193 10.88 3.74 -5.93
N ILE A 194 11.73 2.83 -5.48
CA ILE A 194 12.98 3.16 -4.77
C ILE A 194 14.00 3.81 -5.70
N ASN A 195 14.11 3.34 -6.94
CA ASN A 195 15.05 3.85 -7.94
C ASN A 195 14.66 5.20 -8.55
N GLY A 196 13.42 5.67 -8.36
CA GLY A 196 12.89 6.84 -9.07
C GLY A 196 12.65 6.61 -10.57
N ASN A 197 13.01 5.43 -11.11
CA ASN A 197 12.70 4.97 -12.46
C ASN A 197 11.28 4.41 -12.50
N LEU A 198 10.31 5.31 -12.36
CA LEU A 198 8.93 4.90 -12.23
C LEU A 198 8.29 4.67 -13.59
N HIS A 199 8.27 3.43 -14.09
CA HIS A 199 7.48 3.12 -15.28
C HIS A 199 5.97 3.09 -14.97
N SER A 200 5.60 2.80 -13.71
CA SER A 200 4.21 2.83 -13.24
C SER A 200 3.74 4.21 -12.76
N GLY A 201 2.65 4.71 -13.35
CA GLY A 201 1.98 5.95 -12.91
C GLY A 201 1.43 5.89 -11.48
N ASN A 202 0.96 4.72 -11.02
CA ASN A 202 0.42 4.54 -9.67
C ASN A 202 1.47 4.65 -8.57
N ALA A 203 2.62 4.01 -8.77
CA ALA A 203 3.75 4.08 -7.86
C ALA A 203 4.27 5.53 -7.76
N SER A 204 4.35 6.21 -8.90
CA SER A 204 4.80 7.61 -8.98
C SER A 204 3.88 8.54 -8.22
N LEU A 205 2.56 8.34 -8.37
CA LEU A 205 1.55 9.14 -7.69
C LEU A 205 1.65 8.94 -6.17
N SER A 206 1.76 7.70 -5.71
CA SER A 206 1.87 7.39 -4.27
C SER A 206 3.15 7.96 -3.66
N LEU A 207 4.26 7.97 -4.41
CA LEU A 207 5.49 8.66 -4.00
C LEU A 207 5.31 10.17 -3.93
N GLY A 208 4.63 10.74 -4.94
CA GLY A 208 4.29 12.16 -4.97
C GLY A 208 3.48 12.58 -3.75
N GLU A 209 2.45 11.80 -3.39
CA GLU A 209 1.59 12.04 -2.21
C GLU A 209 2.39 11.97 -0.90
N TYR A 210 3.31 11.00 -0.78
CA TYR A 210 4.19 10.91 0.37
C TYR A 210 5.13 12.12 0.48
N LEU A 211 5.76 12.54 -0.62
CA LEU A 211 6.65 13.69 -0.64
C LEU A 211 5.90 15.02 -0.41
N HIS A 212 4.67 15.11 -0.92
CA HIS A 212 3.74 16.21 -0.69
C HIS A 212 3.39 16.31 0.80
N GLY A 213 3.07 15.18 1.44
CA GLY A 213 2.84 15.12 2.88
C GLY A 213 4.06 15.53 3.71
N LEU A 214 5.28 15.38 3.19
CA LEU A 214 6.53 15.87 3.79
C LEU A 214 6.92 17.30 3.39
N ARG A 215 6.04 18.04 2.71
CA ARG A 215 6.27 19.41 2.19
C ARG A 215 7.42 19.54 1.18
N ARG A 216 7.86 18.45 0.55
CA ARG A 216 8.82 18.48 -0.55
C ARG A 216 8.11 18.80 -1.87
N TYR A 217 7.56 20.01 -1.94
CA TYR A 217 6.60 20.38 -2.97
C TYR A 217 7.18 20.37 -4.39
N SER A 218 8.42 20.79 -4.58
CA SER A 218 9.08 20.80 -5.91
C SER A 218 9.14 19.40 -6.51
N THR A 219 9.68 18.43 -5.75
CA THR A 219 9.77 17.04 -6.20
C THR A 219 8.40 16.39 -6.38
N ALA A 220 7.43 16.70 -5.52
CA ALA A 220 6.08 16.17 -5.65
C ALA A 220 5.37 16.71 -6.91
N LYS A 221 5.53 18.00 -7.21
CA LYS A 221 4.99 18.63 -8.43
C LYS A 221 5.51 17.96 -9.69
N GLU A 222 6.83 17.76 -9.78
CA GLU A 222 7.46 17.07 -10.92
C GLU A 222 6.92 15.66 -11.10
N LEU A 223 6.72 14.92 -10.00
CA LEU A 223 6.16 13.57 -10.07
C LEU A 223 4.72 13.57 -10.55
N TYR A 224 3.86 14.46 -10.04
CA TYR A 224 2.48 14.56 -10.51
C TYR A 224 2.40 14.94 -11.99
N GLN A 225 3.22 15.88 -12.45
CA GLN A 225 3.30 16.26 -13.86
C GLN A 225 3.79 15.11 -14.74
N LYS A 226 4.82 14.37 -14.31
CA LYS A 226 5.29 13.16 -15.00
C LYS A 226 4.21 12.09 -15.09
N VAL A 227 3.41 11.89 -14.04
CA VAL A 227 2.28 10.94 -14.05
C VAL A 227 1.23 11.36 -15.07
N LEU A 228 0.86 12.64 -15.10
CA LEU A 228 -0.13 13.17 -16.04
C LEU A 228 0.35 13.06 -17.50
N GLN A 229 1.62 13.39 -17.76
CA GLN A 229 2.22 13.25 -19.08
C GLN A 229 2.20 11.80 -19.56
N LYS A 230 2.69 10.87 -18.74
CA LYS A 230 2.67 9.44 -19.07
C LYS A 230 1.27 8.92 -19.33
N THR A 231 0.30 9.35 -18.51
CA THR A 231 -1.10 8.95 -18.69
C THR A 231 -1.69 9.46 -20.01
N SER A 232 -1.28 10.64 -20.48
CA SER A 232 -1.71 11.19 -21.77
C SER A 232 -1.10 10.49 -22.99
N GLU A 233 0.05 9.85 -22.82
CA GLU A 233 0.79 9.13 -23.88
C GLU A 233 0.27 7.69 -24.08
N ILE A 234 -0.37 7.10 -23.06
CA ILE A 234 -0.95 5.75 -23.13
C ILE A 234 -2.23 5.79 -23.98
N LYS A 235 -2.10 5.47 -25.27
CA LYS A 235 -3.22 5.32 -26.23
C LYS A 235 -3.75 3.89 -26.32
N ASP A 236 -2.91 2.90 -25.98
CA ASP A 236 -3.26 1.49 -26.00
C ASP A 236 -3.63 0.98 -24.60
N PHE A 237 -4.94 0.86 -24.37
CA PHE A 237 -5.52 0.23 -23.17
C PHE A 237 -5.36 -1.30 -23.15
N SER A 238 -4.76 -1.87 -24.20
CA SER A 238 -4.57 -3.31 -24.38
C SER A 238 -3.34 -3.87 -23.65
N ASP A 239 -2.39 -3.02 -23.24
CA ASP A 239 -1.17 -3.48 -22.58
C ASP A 239 -1.40 -3.71 -21.07
N PRO A 240 -1.43 -4.98 -20.60
CA PRO A 240 -1.55 -5.30 -19.17
C PRO A 240 -0.35 -4.80 -18.33
N ASN A 241 0.73 -4.31 -18.95
CA ASN A 241 1.85 -3.65 -18.27
C ASN A 241 1.58 -2.19 -17.89
N ASN A 242 0.64 -1.50 -18.57
CA ASN A 242 0.18 -0.16 -18.18
C ASN A 242 -0.80 -0.20 -16.98
N LEU A 243 -1.36 -1.37 -16.66
CA LEU A 243 -2.01 -1.67 -15.38
C LEU A 243 -0.96 -1.90 -14.29
N GLY A 244 -0.09 -0.90 -14.08
CA GLY A 244 0.87 -0.94 -12.99
C GLY A 244 0.16 -1.09 -11.66
N ALA A 245 0.38 -2.25 -11.02
CA ALA A 245 0.00 -2.70 -9.67
C ALA A 245 -1.14 -1.93 -8.97
N CYS A 246 -2.19 -2.67 -8.56
CA CYS A 246 -3.34 -2.26 -7.72
C CYS A 246 -4.72 -2.12 -8.41
N ASN A 247 -4.94 -2.70 -9.60
CA ASN A 247 -6.26 -2.75 -10.27
C ASN A 247 -6.92 -1.37 -10.56
N MET A 248 -6.17 -0.27 -10.56
CA MET A 248 -6.71 1.07 -10.87
C MET A 248 -6.51 1.41 -12.34
N THR A 249 -7.53 1.96 -13.00
CA THR A 249 -7.45 2.36 -14.42
C THR A 249 -6.60 3.62 -14.59
N SER A 250 -5.97 3.75 -15.76
CA SER A 250 -5.16 4.93 -16.13
C SER A 250 -5.89 6.26 -15.89
N GLU A 251 -7.18 6.31 -16.23
CA GLU A 251 -8.04 7.47 -15.99
C GLU A 251 -8.20 7.82 -14.49
N GLU A 252 -8.31 6.83 -13.61
CA GLU A 252 -8.36 7.07 -12.16
C GLU A 252 -7.06 7.66 -11.64
N VAL A 253 -5.93 7.17 -12.15
CA VAL A 253 -4.60 7.71 -11.83
C VAL A 253 -4.49 9.16 -12.29
N ALA A 254 -4.98 9.48 -13.49
CA ALA A 254 -4.96 10.85 -14.01
C ALA A 254 -5.78 11.81 -13.14
N ILE A 255 -6.99 11.41 -12.74
CA ILE A 255 -7.88 12.23 -11.91
C ILE A 255 -7.28 12.43 -10.53
N ALA A 256 -6.71 11.38 -9.95
CA ALA A 256 -6.03 11.45 -8.66
C ALA A 256 -4.78 12.34 -8.71
N ALA A 257 -3.93 12.19 -9.72
CA ALA A 257 -2.77 13.06 -9.92
C ALA A 257 -3.16 14.53 -10.15
N THR A 258 -4.23 14.78 -10.91
CA THR A 258 -4.76 16.15 -11.09
C THR A 258 -5.25 16.72 -9.76
N CYS A 259 -6.00 15.93 -8.97
CA CYS A 259 -6.49 16.37 -7.67
C CYS A 259 -5.36 16.60 -6.66
N ALA A 260 -4.34 15.73 -6.64
CA ALA A 260 -3.17 15.87 -5.78
C ALA A 260 -2.32 17.11 -6.15
N LEU A 261 -2.19 17.39 -7.45
CA LEU A 261 -1.54 18.61 -7.93
C LEU A 261 -2.32 19.87 -7.51
N GLY A 262 -3.65 19.86 -7.60
CA GLY A 262 -4.47 20.97 -7.12
C GLY A 262 -4.36 21.21 -5.61
N GLN A 263 -4.33 20.14 -4.81
CA GLN A 263 -4.04 20.22 -3.38
C GLN A 263 -2.62 20.78 -3.10
N LEU A 264 -1.64 20.41 -3.93
CA LEU A 264 -0.27 20.90 -3.81
C LEU A 264 -0.17 22.40 -4.05
N GLU A 265 -0.77 22.91 -5.12
CA GLU A 265 -0.82 24.35 -5.40
C GLU A 265 -1.52 25.12 -4.27
N ALA A 266 -2.60 24.56 -3.71
CA ALA A 266 -3.26 25.14 -2.54
C ALA A 266 -2.32 25.23 -1.33
N HIS A 267 -1.57 24.16 -1.04
CA HIS A 267 -0.63 24.13 0.09
C HIS A 267 0.55 25.10 -0.10
N ILE A 268 1.02 25.28 -1.34
CA ILE A 268 2.02 26.29 -1.71
C ILE A 268 1.45 27.71 -1.53
N GLY A 269 0.16 27.91 -1.82
CA GLY A 269 -0.53 29.20 -1.73
C GLY A 269 -0.96 29.78 -3.08
N ASN A 270 -0.79 29.03 -4.17
CA ASN A 270 -1.23 29.41 -5.52
C ASN A 270 -2.71 29.05 -5.68
N PHE A 271 -3.59 29.80 -5.01
CA PHE A 271 -5.01 29.44 -4.94
C PHE A 271 -5.75 29.51 -6.28
N ASN A 272 -5.36 30.40 -7.18
CA ASN A 272 -5.99 30.51 -8.51
C ASN A 272 -5.70 29.25 -9.36
N ASP A 273 -4.44 28.83 -9.42
CA ASP A 273 -4.04 27.60 -10.12
C ASP A 273 -4.69 26.37 -9.47
N ALA A 274 -4.74 26.33 -8.14
CA ALA A 274 -5.40 25.25 -7.40
C ALA A 274 -6.88 25.13 -7.74
N GLU A 275 -7.60 26.26 -7.83
CA GLU A 275 -9.02 26.30 -8.19
C GLU A 275 -9.26 25.78 -9.61
N GLU A 276 -8.45 26.20 -10.58
CA GLU A 276 -8.54 25.73 -11.96
C GLU A 276 -8.27 24.21 -12.05
N ILE A 277 -7.17 23.75 -11.45
CA ILE A 277 -6.75 22.35 -11.48
C ILE A 277 -7.76 21.44 -10.78
N LEU A 278 -8.26 21.83 -9.61
CA LEU A 278 -9.28 21.06 -8.89
C LEU A 278 -10.62 21.05 -9.62
N THR A 279 -10.98 22.12 -10.32
CA THR A 279 -12.19 22.17 -11.17
C THR A 279 -12.07 21.22 -12.36
N VAL A 280 -10.89 21.14 -12.98
CA VAL A 280 -10.61 20.13 -14.02
C VAL A 280 -10.73 18.71 -13.47
N ALA A 281 -10.20 18.46 -12.26
CA ALA A 281 -10.33 17.16 -11.61
C ALA A 281 -11.80 16.81 -11.32
N LEU A 282 -12.58 17.78 -10.85
CA LEU A 282 -14.01 17.63 -10.58
C LEU A 282 -14.78 17.25 -11.84
N LYS A 283 -14.57 17.99 -12.95
CA LYS A 283 -15.24 17.72 -14.22
C LYS A 283 -14.95 16.31 -14.73
N LYS A 284 -13.67 15.89 -14.74
CA LYS A 284 -13.28 14.52 -15.15
C LYS A 284 -13.92 13.44 -14.27
N MET A 285 -14.06 13.72 -12.97
CA MET A 285 -14.71 12.82 -12.02
C MET A 285 -16.22 12.72 -12.26
N GLU A 286 -16.89 13.84 -12.55
CA GLU A 286 -18.31 13.86 -12.89
C GLU A 286 -18.58 13.17 -14.23
N ASP A 287 -17.75 13.40 -15.24
CA ASP A 287 -17.88 12.77 -16.56
C ASP A 287 -17.78 11.23 -16.46
N ARG A 288 -16.91 10.72 -15.58
CA ARG A 288 -16.62 9.28 -15.49
C ARG A 288 -17.55 8.49 -14.57
N TRP A 289 -18.00 9.06 -13.45
CA TRP A 289 -18.88 8.34 -12.49
C TRP A 289 -20.27 8.95 -12.35
N GLY A 290 -20.50 10.14 -12.91
CA GLY A 290 -21.72 10.91 -12.73
C GLY A 290 -21.69 11.86 -11.52
N PRO A 291 -22.51 12.93 -11.54
CA PRO A 291 -22.50 14.01 -10.54
C PRO A 291 -23.04 13.61 -9.16
N SER A 292 -23.70 12.46 -9.04
CA SER A 292 -24.21 11.93 -7.77
C SER A 292 -23.27 10.94 -7.08
N HIS A 293 -22.11 10.64 -7.70
CA HIS A 293 -21.23 9.60 -7.20
C HIS A 293 -20.44 10.05 -5.96
N PRO A 294 -20.26 9.20 -4.93
CA PRO A 294 -19.55 9.59 -3.71
C PRO A 294 -18.09 10.02 -3.92
N LYS A 295 -17.43 9.64 -5.04
CA LYS A 295 -16.07 10.13 -5.35
C LYS A 295 -16.07 11.63 -5.72
N VAL A 296 -17.16 12.17 -6.29
CA VAL A 296 -17.33 13.61 -6.53
C VAL A 296 -17.31 14.38 -5.21
N GLY A 297 -17.94 13.84 -4.15
CA GLY A 297 -17.88 14.42 -2.81
C GLY A 297 -16.46 14.52 -2.22
N ILE A 298 -15.53 13.66 -2.66
CA ILE A 298 -14.13 13.74 -2.23
C ILE A 298 -13.45 14.96 -2.85
N ILE A 299 -13.59 15.17 -4.15
CA ILE A 299 -12.99 16.33 -4.84
C ILE A 299 -13.62 17.63 -4.33
N LEU A 300 -14.92 17.65 -4.08
CA LEU A 300 -15.59 18.80 -3.45
C LEU A 300 -15.03 19.09 -2.05
N THR A 301 -14.66 18.06 -1.28
CA THR A 301 -13.98 18.25 0.00
C THR A 301 -12.61 18.91 -0.20
N CYS A 302 -11.83 18.49 -1.20
CA CYS A 302 -10.55 19.13 -1.53
C CYS A 302 -10.72 20.61 -1.93
N ILE A 303 -11.73 20.93 -2.75
CA ILE A 303 -12.04 22.32 -3.16
C ILE A 303 -12.47 23.15 -1.96
N ALA A 304 -13.32 22.60 -1.07
CA ALA A 304 -13.76 23.29 0.13
C ALA A 304 -12.59 23.62 1.07
N LEU A 305 -11.68 22.67 1.29
CA LEU A 305 -10.46 22.86 2.08
C LEU A 305 -9.51 23.87 1.44
N MET A 306 -9.40 23.90 0.11
CA MET A 306 -8.63 24.92 -0.61
C MET A 306 -9.18 26.33 -0.32
N TYR A 307 -10.50 26.55 -0.44
CA TYR A 307 -11.10 27.85 -0.14
C TYR A 307 -10.97 28.23 1.34
N GLN A 308 -10.99 27.24 2.24
CA GLN A 308 -10.75 27.45 3.66
C GLN A 308 -9.31 27.92 3.93
N LEU A 309 -8.33 27.29 3.29
CA LEU A 309 -6.92 27.69 3.37
C LEU A 309 -6.71 29.09 2.75
N LYS A 310 -7.35 29.37 1.61
CA LYS A 310 -7.37 30.69 0.96
C LYS A 310 -7.91 31.76 1.89
N ALA A 311 -9.08 31.53 2.49
CA ALA A 311 -9.70 32.45 3.45
C ALA A 311 -8.79 32.74 4.65
N THR A 312 -8.12 31.72 5.16
CA THR A 312 -7.22 31.84 6.33
C THR A 312 -5.96 32.64 5.99
N ARG A 313 -5.32 32.37 4.85
CA ARG A 313 -4.07 33.06 4.44
C ARG A 313 -4.32 34.48 3.92
N GLU A 314 -5.35 34.66 3.09
CA GLU A 314 -5.69 35.95 2.47
C GLU A 314 -6.59 36.82 3.36
N ARG A 315 -7.00 36.32 4.54
CA ARG A 315 -7.98 36.97 5.45
C ARG A 315 -9.26 37.40 4.71
N SER A 316 -9.70 36.56 3.78
CA SER A 316 -10.84 36.82 2.90
C SER A 316 -12.05 35.99 3.32
N SER A 317 -13.26 36.53 3.15
CA SER A 317 -14.50 35.82 3.48
C SER A 317 -15.05 35.05 2.26
N SER A 318 -14.76 33.75 2.18
CA SER A 318 -15.40 32.82 1.23
C SER A 318 -16.39 31.85 1.91
N LEU A 319 -16.95 32.27 3.05
CA LEU A 319 -17.74 31.43 3.96
C LEU A 319 -18.93 30.74 3.26
N LEU A 320 -19.68 31.45 2.42
CA LEU A 320 -20.86 30.89 1.73
C LEU A 320 -20.46 29.80 0.72
N VAL A 321 -19.35 29.99 0.02
CA VAL A 321 -18.82 29.02 -0.95
C VAL A 321 -18.35 27.76 -0.22
N GLN A 322 -17.58 27.93 0.86
CA GLN A 322 -17.13 26.82 1.71
C GLN A 322 -18.33 26.03 2.26
N GLU A 323 -19.33 26.72 2.82
CA GLU A 323 -20.51 26.10 3.39
C GLU A 323 -21.28 25.26 2.35
N GLY A 324 -21.50 25.83 1.15
CA GLY A 324 -22.18 25.14 0.06
C GLY A 324 -21.43 23.89 -0.42
N LEU A 325 -20.11 24.00 -0.57
CA LEU A 325 -19.26 22.88 -1.00
C LEU A 325 -19.22 21.76 0.04
N PHE A 326 -19.04 22.09 1.33
CA PHE A 326 -19.05 21.09 2.39
C PHE A 326 -20.40 20.39 2.52
N ARG A 327 -21.51 21.15 2.46
CA ARG A 327 -22.86 20.58 2.50
C ARG A 327 -23.04 19.56 1.37
N ARG A 328 -22.69 19.94 0.14
CA ARG A 328 -22.78 19.05 -1.03
C ARG A 328 -21.87 17.85 -0.91
N ALA A 329 -20.64 18.02 -0.41
CA ALA A 329 -19.70 16.93 -0.20
C ALA A 329 -20.25 15.91 0.82
N ILE A 330 -20.78 16.37 1.95
CA ILE A 330 -21.35 15.52 3.01
C ILE A 330 -22.56 14.73 2.50
N GLU A 331 -23.44 15.37 1.70
CA GLU A 331 -24.57 14.71 1.03
C GLU A 331 -24.11 13.58 0.11
N LEU A 332 -23.14 13.85 -0.78
CA LEU A 332 -22.65 12.85 -1.74
C LEU A 332 -21.87 11.73 -1.07
N LEU A 333 -21.14 12.03 0.00
CA LEU A 333 -20.43 11.03 0.81
C LEU A 333 -21.38 10.18 1.66
N LYS A 334 -22.69 10.51 1.70
CA LYS A 334 -23.72 9.82 2.50
C LYS A 334 -23.32 9.70 3.97
N ALA A 335 -22.90 10.82 4.56
CA ALA A 335 -22.43 10.82 5.93
C ALA A 335 -23.56 10.43 6.92
N PRO A 336 -23.28 9.60 7.95
CA PRO A 336 -24.30 9.04 8.84
C PRO A 336 -24.96 10.13 9.70
N SER A 337 -26.27 10.06 9.92
CA SER A 337 -26.98 11.05 10.75
C SER A 337 -26.39 11.13 12.17
N LEU A 338 -26.41 12.34 12.75
CA LEU A 338 -25.80 12.60 14.07
C LEU A 338 -26.63 12.04 15.24
N GLU A 339 -27.88 11.62 14.99
CA GLU A 339 -28.83 11.18 16.01
C GLU A 339 -28.76 9.69 16.34
N VAL A 340 -28.04 8.89 15.55
CA VAL A 340 -27.87 7.45 15.82
C VAL A 340 -26.61 7.23 16.64
N ASP A 341 -26.81 6.72 17.85
CA ASP A 341 -25.80 6.49 18.86
C ASP A 341 -24.75 5.47 18.38
N GLY A 342 -23.63 5.99 17.86
CA GLY A 342 -22.25 5.56 18.12
C GLY A 342 -21.75 4.15 17.77
N ALA A 343 -22.60 3.16 17.48
CA ALA A 343 -22.16 1.78 17.33
C ALA A 343 -22.75 1.10 16.09
N SER A 344 -21.85 0.61 15.23
CA SER A 344 -22.10 -0.46 14.24
C SER A 344 -22.47 -0.09 12.80
N GLU A 345 -21.80 0.89 12.17
CA GLU A 345 -21.63 0.84 10.71
C GLU A 345 -20.17 1.02 10.33
N ASN A 346 -19.67 0.14 9.46
CA ASN A 346 -18.38 0.27 8.82
C ASN A 346 -18.43 1.43 7.83
N VAL A 347 -18.38 2.68 8.33
CA VAL A 347 -18.48 3.89 7.52
C VAL A 347 -17.31 3.94 6.55
N LEU A 348 -17.60 3.70 5.27
CA LEU A 348 -16.63 3.86 4.19
C LEU A 348 -16.16 5.33 4.16
N ARG A 349 -14.86 5.56 3.95
CA ARG A 349 -14.27 6.91 3.80
C ARG A 349 -14.46 7.82 5.02
N ARG A 350 -14.54 7.20 6.21
CA ARG A 350 -14.71 7.89 7.51
C ARG A 350 -13.75 9.07 7.71
N ASP A 351 -12.49 8.95 7.29
CA ASP A 351 -11.49 10.02 7.44
C ASP A 351 -11.84 11.25 6.60
N ILE A 352 -12.33 11.06 5.36
CA ILE A 352 -12.75 12.15 4.49
C ILE A 352 -14.03 12.79 5.02
N ILE A 353 -14.99 11.99 5.50
CA ILE A 353 -16.22 12.49 6.11
C ILE A 353 -15.89 13.31 7.36
N ALA A 354 -14.90 12.88 8.15
CA ALA A 354 -14.41 13.64 9.29
C ALA A 354 -13.78 14.99 8.87
N LEU A 355 -12.96 15.04 7.82
CA LEU A 355 -12.47 16.32 7.27
C LEU A 355 -13.61 17.22 6.81
N ALA A 356 -14.54 16.70 5.99
CA ALA A 356 -15.65 17.47 5.46
C ALA A 356 -16.54 18.02 6.59
N ARG A 357 -16.84 17.22 7.62
CA ARG A 357 -17.61 17.65 8.78
C ARG A 357 -16.84 18.59 9.69
N GLY A 358 -15.54 18.41 9.84
CA GLY A 358 -14.68 19.30 10.62
C GLY A 358 -14.62 20.69 10.00
N GLY A 359 -14.35 20.78 8.70
CA GLY A 359 -14.38 22.06 7.96
C GLY A 359 -15.77 22.68 7.94
N TYR A 360 -16.83 21.87 7.75
CA TYR A 360 -18.21 22.35 7.88
C TYR A 360 -18.50 22.91 9.28
N ALA A 361 -18.04 22.23 10.32
CA ALA A 361 -18.21 22.68 11.69
C ALA A 361 -17.52 24.02 11.95
N GLU A 362 -16.30 24.23 11.44
CA GLU A 362 -15.58 25.50 11.58
C GLU A 362 -16.33 26.65 10.91
N THR A 363 -16.83 26.44 9.69
CA THR A 363 -17.67 27.44 8.99
C THR A 363 -18.95 27.78 9.75
N LEU A 364 -19.61 26.78 10.37
CA LEU A 364 -20.80 27.02 11.20
C LEU A 364 -20.49 27.65 12.56
N CYS A 365 -19.35 27.34 13.18
CA CYS A 365 -18.97 27.90 14.48
C CYS A 365 -18.73 29.41 14.42
N VAL A 366 -18.31 29.93 13.25
CA VAL A 366 -18.22 31.37 12.99
C VAL A 366 -19.60 32.04 13.02
N GLN A 367 -20.66 31.30 12.67
CA GLN A 367 -22.04 31.79 12.69
C GLN A 367 -22.66 31.62 14.09
N GLN A 368 -22.84 32.72 14.83
CA GLN A 368 -23.42 32.69 16.19
C GLN A 368 -24.71 31.85 16.35
N PRO A 369 -25.72 31.91 15.45
CA PRO A 369 -26.96 31.14 15.64
C PRO A 369 -26.77 29.63 15.44
N ARG A 370 -25.73 29.20 14.72
CA ARG A 370 -25.51 27.79 14.34
C ARG A 370 -24.29 27.17 15.02
N LYS A 371 -23.70 27.88 15.97
CA LYS A 371 -22.53 27.42 16.72
C LYS A 371 -22.76 26.06 17.42
N ALA A 372 -23.94 25.86 18.02
CA ALA A 372 -24.28 24.60 18.68
C ALA A 372 -24.33 23.40 17.71
N GLU A 373 -24.76 23.63 16.46
CA GLU A 373 -24.75 22.63 15.39
C GLU A 373 -23.30 22.30 14.97
N GLY A 374 -22.48 23.33 14.78
CA GLY A 374 -21.06 23.19 14.47
C GLY A 374 -20.30 22.40 15.55
N GLU A 375 -20.52 22.68 16.83
CA GLU A 375 -19.86 21.96 17.92
C GLU A 375 -20.22 20.47 17.96
N ARG A 376 -21.46 20.10 17.62
CA ARG A 376 -21.88 18.69 17.52
C ARG A 376 -21.16 17.98 16.35
N LEU A 377 -21.10 18.64 15.20
CA LEU A 377 -20.39 18.13 14.02
C LEU A 377 -18.90 17.95 14.29
N LYS A 378 -18.28 18.91 14.98
CA LYS A 378 -16.87 18.85 15.39
C LYS A 378 -16.58 17.66 16.30
N LYS A 379 -17.38 17.47 17.36
CA LYS A 379 -17.25 16.33 18.28
C LYS A 379 -17.36 14.99 17.55
N TRP A 380 -18.32 14.88 16.63
CA TRP A 380 -18.44 13.68 15.81
C TRP A 380 -17.20 13.48 14.93
N ALA A 381 -16.73 14.52 14.25
CA ALA A 381 -15.57 14.47 13.36
C ALA A 381 -14.30 14.04 14.10
N GLU A 382 -14.05 14.59 15.30
CA GLU A 382 -12.93 14.21 16.17
C GLU A 382 -13.01 12.73 16.60
N SER A 383 -14.21 12.24 16.96
CA SER A 383 -14.42 10.82 17.26
C SER A 383 -14.30 9.91 16.03
N ALA A 384 -14.56 10.47 14.85
CA ALA A 384 -14.52 9.77 13.58
C ALA A 384 -13.09 9.66 13.04
N TRP A 385 -12.23 10.61 13.38
CA TRP A 385 -10.84 10.69 12.94
C TRP A 385 -10.00 9.52 13.47
N ARG A 386 -9.39 8.74 12.57
CA ARG A 386 -8.55 7.59 12.92
C ARG A 386 -7.11 7.71 12.42
N ASN A 387 -6.70 8.88 11.92
CA ASN A 387 -5.32 9.08 11.50
C ASN A 387 -4.41 9.06 12.74
N ARG A 388 -3.36 8.23 12.69
CA ARG A 388 -2.39 8.08 13.80
C ARG A 388 -1.30 9.15 13.76
N TRP A 389 -1.16 9.85 12.65
CA TRP A 389 -0.02 10.73 12.38
C TRP A 389 -0.31 12.20 12.64
N MET A 390 -1.59 12.59 12.66
CA MET A 390 -2.03 13.96 12.92
C MET A 390 -3.42 13.97 13.54
N SER A 391 -3.73 15.01 14.30
CA SER A 391 -5.08 15.31 14.80
C SER A 391 -5.95 15.96 13.72
N LEU A 392 -7.27 15.95 13.90
CA LEU A 392 -8.20 16.62 12.97
C LEU A 392 -7.96 18.14 12.93
N GLY A 393 -7.66 18.76 14.07
CA GLY A 393 -7.36 20.20 14.13
C GLY A 393 -6.13 20.56 13.33
N GLU A 394 -5.03 19.80 13.45
CA GLU A 394 -3.81 19.99 12.65
C GLU A 394 -4.05 19.76 11.14
N ALA A 395 -5.01 18.91 10.79
CA ALA A 395 -5.36 18.66 9.39
C ALA A 395 -6.17 19.80 8.75
N LEU A 396 -6.97 20.52 9.55
CA LEU A 396 -7.81 21.64 9.10
C LEU A 396 -7.06 22.98 9.18
N GLU A 397 -6.38 23.23 10.31
CA GLU A 397 -5.54 24.40 10.51
C GLU A 397 -4.10 24.07 10.09
N LEU A 398 -3.82 24.20 8.79
CA LEU A 398 -2.50 23.96 8.20
C LEU A 398 -1.47 25.01 8.66
N ALA A 399 -0.97 24.84 9.88
CA ALA A 399 0.08 25.69 10.43
C ALA A 399 1.35 25.58 9.57
N GLU A 400 1.99 26.71 9.26
CA GLU A 400 3.24 26.72 8.50
C GLU A 400 4.37 25.97 9.22
N SER A 401 4.32 25.93 10.55
CA SER A 401 5.27 25.22 11.42
C SER A 401 5.09 23.70 11.44
N CYS A 402 3.97 23.16 10.97
CA CYS A 402 3.75 21.73 10.98
C CYS A 402 4.61 21.08 9.89
N PRO A 403 5.51 20.13 10.22
CA PRO A 403 6.40 19.52 9.23
C PRO A 403 5.67 18.66 8.19
N LYS A 404 4.36 18.46 8.38
CA LYS A 404 3.53 17.56 7.57
C LYS A 404 2.25 18.24 7.12
N VAL A 405 1.64 17.69 6.08
CA VAL A 405 0.37 18.17 5.53
C VAL A 405 -0.51 16.97 5.13
N PRO A 406 -1.81 16.96 5.45
CA PRO A 406 -2.73 15.93 4.97
C PRO A 406 -2.83 15.97 3.45
N VAL A 407 -2.82 14.80 2.82
CA VAL A 407 -3.08 14.65 1.38
C VAL A 407 -4.26 13.70 1.19
N ILE A 408 -5.27 14.13 0.44
CA ILE A 408 -6.44 13.31 0.13
C ILE A 408 -6.15 12.52 -1.16
N ASP A 409 -6.04 11.20 -1.04
CA ASP A 409 -5.94 10.29 -2.19
C ASP A 409 -7.36 9.87 -2.62
N THR A 410 -7.75 10.27 -3.83
CA THR A 410 -9.08 10.02 -4.41
C THR A 410 -9.26 8.58 -4.92
N ARG A 411 -8.17 7.83 -5.14
CA ARG A 411 -8.19 6.42 -5.57
C ARG A 411 -8.63 5.54 -4.43
N ILE A 412 -7.96 5.65 -3.29
CA ILE A 412 -8.24 4.85 -2.08
C ILE A 412 -9.29 5.52 -1.18
N CYS A 413 -9.65 6.77 -1.46
CA CYS A 413 -10.62 7.54 -0.69
C CYS A 413 -10.22 7.66 0.79
N ARG A 414 -8.96 8.04 1.03
CA ARG A 414 -8.36 8.20 2.36
C ARG A 414 -7.52 9.47 2.44
N VAL A 415 -7.30 9.92 3.66
CA VAL A 415 -6.35 10.97 4.00
C VAL A 415 -5.05 10.30 4.43
N LEU A 416 -3.93 10.71 3.82
CA LEU A 416 -2.58 10.23 4.12
C LEU A 416 -1.91 11.09 5.20
#